data_AF-A0A257A619-F1
#
_entry.id   AF-A0A257A619-F1
#
_cell.length_a   1.000
_cell.length_b   1.000
_cell.length_c   1.000
_cell.angle_alpha   90.00
_cell.angle_beta   90.00
_cell.angle_gamma   90.00
#
_symmetry.space_group_name_H-M   'P 1'
#
loop_
_entity.id
_entity.type
_entity.pdbx_description
1 polymer ?
#
loop_
_entity_poly.entity_id
_entity_poly.type
_entity_poly.pdbx_seq_one_letter_code
_entity_poly.pdbx_strand_id
1 'polypeptide(L)' 'MKVMNYILEKLKSEKMHMTLIDPAKQDPEKAGEIAYEAYTAGTDAIMIGGSTDLHIENVDK' A
#
# COMPACT_ATOMS: atom_id res chain seq x y z
N MET A 1 11.82 0.97 -12.69
CA MET A 1 12.14 -0.19 -11.83
C MET A 1 10.87 -1.02 -11.66
N LYS A 2 10.92 -2.36 -11.78
CA LYS A 2 9.75 -3.20 -11.46
C LYS A 2 9.62 -3.34 -9.95
N VAL A 3 8.41 -3.29 -9.40
CA VAL A 3 8.16 -3.47 -7.95
C VAL A 3 8.75 -4.79 -7.45
N MET A 4 8.63 -5.87 -8.22
CA MET A 4 9.25 -7.16 -7.90
C MET A 4 10.77 -7.06 -7.69
N ASN A 5 11.47 -6.26 -8.50
CA ASN A 5 12.92 -6.10 -8.33
C ASN A 5 13.23 -5.35 -7.04
N TYR A 6 12.47 -4.32 -6.69
CA TYR A 6 12.60 -3.62 -5.40
C TYR A 6 12.40 -4.56 -4.22
N ILE A 7 11.36 -5.39 -4.27
CA ILE A 7 11.07 -6.38 -3.23
C ILE A 7 12.24 -7.35 -3.07
N LEU A 8 12.72 -7.94 -4.17
CA LEU A 8 13.82 -8.89 -4.15
C LEU A 8 15.13 -8.28 -3.65
N GLU A 9 15.44 -7.03 -3.99
CA GLU A 9 16.65 -6.37 -3.49
C GLU A 9 16.55 -6.08 -1.99
N LYS A 10 15.43 -5.55 -1.51
CA LYS A 10 15.27 -5.17 -0.10
C LYS A 10 15.29 -6.39 0.83
N LEU A 11 14.69 -7.49 0.39
CA LEU A 11 14.71 -8.77 1.13
C LEU A 11 16.10 -9.39 1.28
N LYS A 12 17.12 -8.94 0.53
CA LYS A 12 18.51 -9.39 0.73
C LYS A 12 19.14 -8.77 1.97
N SER A 13 18.70 -7.58 2.38
CA SER A 13 19.29 -6.82 3.49
C SER A 13 18.41 -6.79 4.74
N GLU A 14 17.08 -6.80 4.60
CA GLU A 14 16.16 -6.63 5.72
C GLU A 14 14.78 -7.27 5.48
N LYS A 15 13.99 -7.38 6.55
CA LYS A 15 12.57 -7.79 6.44
C LYS A 15 11.75 -6.61 5.92
N MET A 16 10.68 -6.93 5.18
CA MET A 16 9.79 -5.93 4.63
C MET A 16 8.51 -5.78 5.47
N HIS A 17 8.10 -4.54 5.71
CA HIS A 17 6.79 -4.18 6.23
C HIS A 17 5.91 -3.61 5.11
N MET A 18 4.68 -4.09 5.01
CA MET A 18 3.70 -3.59 4.04
C MET A 18 2.41 -3.23 4.76
N THR A 19 1.84 -2.07 4.42
CA THR A 19 0.58 -1.60 5.01
C THR A 19 -0.56 -1.80 4.02
N LEU A 20 -1.60 -2.54 4.41
CA LEU A 20 -2.81 -2.72 3.61
C LEU A 20 -3.84 -1.64 3.93
N ILE A 21 -4.26 -0.89 2.91
CA ILE A 21 -5.34 0.09 2.98
C ILE A 21 -6.54 -0.47 2.22
N ASP A 22 -7.66 -0.59 2.92
CA ASP A 22 -8.95 -1.04 2.37
C ASP A 22 -9.75 0.17 1.89
N PRO A 23 -9.83 0.47 0.59
CA PRO A 23 -10.46 1.71 0.10
C PRO A 23 -11.97 1.76 0.37
N ALA A 24 -12.61 0.67 0.78
CA ALA A 24 -14.03 0.67 1.15
C ALA A 24 -14.30 1.23 2.56
N LYS A 25 -13.27 1.48 3.39
CA LYS A 25 -13.42 1.89 4.80
C LYS A 25 -13.16 3.37 5.05
N GLN A 26 -12.68 4.12 4.06
CA GLN A 26 -12.36 5.55 4.18
C GLN A 26 -12.41 6.21 2.80
N ASP A 27 -12.49 7.54 2.77
CA ASP A 27 -12.37 8.31 1.52
C ASP A 27 -10.92 8.40 1.01
N PRO A 28 -10.70 8.83 -0.25
CA PRO A 28 -9.35 8.92 -0.82
C PRO A 28 -8.40 9.88 -0.09
N GLU A 29 -8.92 10.98 0.47
CA GLU A 29 -8.11 11.95 1.20
C GLU A 29 -7.54 11.31 2.47
N LYS A 30 -8.42 10.64 3.24
CA LYS A 30 -8.01 9.92 4.43
C LYS A 30 -7.09 8.74 4.12
N ALA A 31 -7.31 8.04 3.01
CA ALA A 31 -6.39 7.00 2.54
C ALA A 31 -4.98 7.56 2.25
N GLY A 32 -4.90 8.76 1.68
CA GLY A 32 -3.65 9.49 1.45
C GLY A 32 -2.92 9.84 2.74
N GLU A 33 -3.65 10.34 3.76
CA GLU A 33 -3.08 10.61 5.08
C GLU A 33 -2.51 9.33 5.72
N ILE A 34 -3.28 8.23 5.71
CA ILE A 34 -2.84 6.93 6.27
C ILE A 34 -1.58 6.43 5.55
N ALA A 35 -1.54 6.55 4.21
CA ALA A 35 -0.37 6.16 3.44
C ALA A 35 0.86 6.99 3.80
N TYR A 36 0.69 8.31 4.00
CA TYR A 36 1.77 9.19 4.43
C TYR A 36 2.26 8.85 5.83
N GLU A 37 1.37 8.66 6.80
CA GLU A 37 1.72 8.25 8.16
C GLU A 37 2.46 6.91 8.16
N ALA A 38 1.96 5.91 7.42
CA ALA A 38 2.59 4.61 7.30
C ALA A 38 4.00 4.69 6.66
N TYR A 39 4.19 5.56 5.66
CA TYR A 39 5.50 5.86 5.09
C TYR A 39 6.44 6.46 6.13
N THR A 40 6.00 7.46 6.90
CA THR A 40 6.81 8.07 7.96
C THR A 40 7.16 7.09 9.08
N ALA A 41 6.30 6.10 9.33
CA ALA A 41 6.54 5.02 10.28
C ALA A 41 7.50 3.93 9.74
N GLY A 42 7.91 4.00 8.48
CA GLY A 42 8.89 3.08 7.88
C GLY A 42 8.30 1.90 7.14
N THR A 43 7.04 1.95 6.69
CA THR A 43 6.50 0.93 5.78
C THR A 43 7.24 0.97 4.43
N ASP A 44 7.47 -0.20 3.83
CA ASP A 44 8.21 -0.32 2.57
C ASP A 44 7.33 -0.25 1.34
N ALA A 45 6.05 -0.62 1.50
CA ALA A 45 5.04 -0.56 0.47
C ALA A 45 3.65 -0.33 1.07
N ILE A 46 2.77 0.23 0.24
CA ILE A 46 1.33 0.32 0.48
C ILE A 46 0.64 -0.68 -0.45
N MET A 47 -0.22 -1.50 0.12
CA MET A 47 -1.11 -2.40 -0.60
C MET A 47 -2.51 -1.79 -0.59
N ILE A 48 -3.20 -1.85 -1.72
CA ILE A 48 -4.60 -1.42 -1.82
C ILE A 48 -5.45 -2.67 -2.02
N GLY A 49 -6.41 -2.90 -1.12
CA GLY A 49 -7.28 -4.07 -1.22
C GLY A 49 -8.07 -4.33 0.06
N GLY A 50 -9.11 -5.14 -0.05
CA GLY A 50 -10.01 -5.45 1.05
C GLY A 50 -11.00 -6.55 0.68
N SER A 51 -11.84 -6.95 1.63
CA SER A 51 -12.87 -7.97 1.43
C SER A 51 -14.18 -7.43 0.86
N THR A 52 -14.32 -6.11 0.80
CA THR A 52 -15.54 -5.43 0.32
C THR A 52 -15.45 -5.21 -1.18
N ASP A 53 -16.56 -5.43 -1.89
CA ASP A 53 -16.68 -5.29 -3.36
C ASP A 53 -16.04 -3.98 -3.85
N LEU A 54 -14.85 -4.10 -4.42
CA LEU A 54 -14.11 -2.96 -4.94
C LEU A 54 -14.69 -2.62 -6.30
N HIS A 55 -15.34 -1.47 -6.43
CA HIS A 55 -15.57 -0.89 -7.75
C HIS A 55 -14.19 -0.61 -8.37
N ILE A 56 -13.84 -1.35 -9.42
CA ILE A 56 -12.54 -1.29 -10.14
C ILE A 56 -12.14 0.17 -10.48
N GLU A 57 -13.13 1.02 -10.70
CA GLU A 57 -13.01 2.47 -10.93
C GLU A 57 -12.19 3.22 -9.86
N ASN A 58 -12.11 2.68 -8.64
CA ASN A 58 -11.40 3.27 -7.51
C ASN A 58 -9.97 2.72 -7.32
N VAL A 59 -9.57 1.70 -8.09
CA VAL A 59 -8.31 0.98 -7.90
C VAL A 59 -7.41 1.08 -9.13
N ASP A 60 -7.99 1.06 -10.33
CA ASP A 60 -7.28 1.23 -11.60
C ASP A 60 -7.73 2.52 -12.31
N LYS A 61 -6.82 3.50 -12.35
CA LYS A 61 -6.79 4.59 -13.32
C LYS A 61 -5.40 4.73 -13.92
#